data_AF-A0A959NZ93-F1
#
_entry.id   AF-A0A959NZ93-F1
#
_cell.length_a   1.000
_cell.length_b   1.000
_cell.length_c   1.000
_cell.angle_alpha   90.00
_cell.angle_beta   90.00
_cell.angle_gamma   90.00
#
_symmetry.space_group_name_H-M   'P 1'
#
loop_
_entity.id
_entity.type
_entity.pdbx_description
1 polymer ?
#
loop_
_entity_poly.entity_id
_entity_poly.type
_entity_poly.pdbx_seq_one_letter_code
_entity_poly.pdbx_strand_id
1 'polypeptide(L)'
;MNKEKWNEICYLLSEKNFPSDLSETDFGQKVIQALRILDWKEYKGEIEKEHSLQFGSVNKLRPDFIIKLDNSRLFVIEIKLPSIPINSTFQRQLFSYMRQLKLDYGILIGQAIQIFYDGNLISQDDPILLETIQFTEDSEKGQKFVELFSKESYSTELLKSFTLNALKKINRKEEHKKLTEKILSESYQEKIAELIKQDFLSEYDGELIESVLKELKVEIKSKKTETPQSDLPKKQYSEPRIIEYSNGILPIELNPSSESDFKRRLLLTKTAYITTFYKNGTSKQKVWNAHRFRETSGVLGNLRSRPEFRNGEWQKLGIEKVYVSIDR
;
A
#
# COMPACT_ATOMS: atom_id res chain seq x y z
N MET A 1 29.91 2.26 8.87
CA MET A 1 29.93 1.62 7.53
C MET A 1 28.54 1.53 6.91
N ASN A 2 27.55 0.90 7.54
CA ASN A 2 26.19 0.75 6.95
C ASN A 2 25.51 2.09 6.59
N LYS A 3 25.69 3.11 7.43
CA LYS A 3 25.23 4.48 7.20
C LYS A 3 25.77 5.06 5.88
N GLU A 4 27.06 4.96 5.67
CA GLU A 4 27.74 5.49 4.49
C GLU A 4 27.32 4.74 3.22
N LYS A 5 27.35 3.39 3.27
CA LYS A 5 26.82 2.53 2.19
C LYS A 5 25.37 2.90 1.83
N TRP A 6 24.51 3.13 2.83
CA TRP A 6 23.12 3.54 2.57
C TRP A 6 23.01 4.92 1.92
N ASN A 7 23.77 5.90 2.38
CA ASN A 7 23.73 7.24 1.80
C ASN A 7 24.22 7.25 0.35
N GLU A 8 25.22 6.43 0.02
CA GLU A 8 25.67 6.24 -1.36
C GLU A 8 24.58 5.55 -2.22
N ILE A 9 23.87 4.55 -1.69
CA ILE A 9 22.70 3.96 -2.35
C ILE A 9 21.61 5.01 -2.59
N CYS A 10 21.32 5.87 -1.61
CA CYS A 10 20.39 6.99 -1.78
C CYS A 10 20.83 7.92 -2.90
N TYR A 11 22.12 8.26 -2.96
CA TYR A 11 22.65 9.10 -4.03
C TYR A 11 22.44 8.47 -5.41
N LEU A 12 22.68 7.16 -5.53
CA LEU A 12 22.54 6.45 -6.81
C LEU A 12 21.09 6.24 -7.24
N LEU A 13 20.16 6.01 -6.29
CA LEU A 13 18.81 5.52 -6.57
C LEU A 13 17.69 6.55 -6.35
N SER A 14 17.97 7.69 -5.75
CA SER A 14 16.97 8.74 -5.50
C SER A 14 16.56 9.45 -6.80
N GLU A 15 15.24 9.58 -7.00
CA GLU A 15 14.64 10.26 -8.15
C GLU A 15 15.18 11.68 -8.36
N LYS A 16 15.51 12.38 -7.27
CA LYS A 16 16.04 13.75 -7.30
C LYS A 16 17.35 13.89 -8.08
N ASN A 17 18.06 12.78 -8.27
CA ASN A 17 19.37 12.75 -8.93
C ASN A 17 19.27 12.26 -10.39
N PHE A 18 18.06 12.15 -10.95
CA PHE A 18 17.83 11.65 -12.29
C PHE A 18 17.40 12.70 -13.29
N PRO A 19 17.86 12.60 -14.55
CA PRO A 19 17.33 13.40 -15.64
C PRO A 19 15.91 12.93 -16.00
N SER A 20 15.12 13.82 -16.61
CA SER A 20 13.72 13.57 -16.96
C SER A 20 13.51 12.45 -17.99
N ASP A 21 14.55 12.12 -18.76
CA ASP A 21 14.57 11.13 -19.83
C ASP A 21 15.27 9.82 -19.46
N LEU A 22 15.48 9.56 -18.16
CA LEU A 22 16.12 8.34 -17.67
C LEU A 22 15.45 7.07 -18.24
N SER A 23 16.23 6.23 -18.90
CA SER A 23 15.77 4.93 -19.40
C SER A 23 15.81 3.85 -18.31
N GLU A 24 14.98 2.81 -18.45
CA GLU A 24 14.99 1.65 -17.52
C GLU A 24 16.35 0.93 -17.55
N THR A 25 17.04 0.92 -18.68
CA THR A 25 18.41 0.40 -18.83
C THR A 25 19.41 1.19 -17.99
N ASP A 26 19.38 2.52 -18.06
CA ASP A 26 20.28 3.39 -17.27
C ASP A 26 20.00 3.28 -15.78
N PHE A 27 18.72 3.20 -15.41
CA PHE A 27 18.32 2.94 -14.03
C PHE A 27 18.83 1.57 -13.57
N GLY A 28 18.75 0.54 -14.41
CA GLY A 28 19.33 -0.78 -14.15
C GLY A 28 20.84 -0.73 -13.87
N GLN A 29 21.60 0.10 -14.60
CA GLN A 29 23.04 0.30 -14.32
C GLN A 29 23.28 0.95 -12.96
N LYS A 30 22.45 1.90 -12.55
CA LYS A 30 22.52 2.51 -11.21
C LYS A 30 22.17 1.51 -10.11
N VAL A 31 21.19 0.64 -10.34
CA VAL A 31 20.86 -0.47 -9.41
C VAL A 31 22.04 -1.45 -9.29
N ILE A 32 22.71 -1.77 -10.39
CA ILE A 32 23.94 -2.57 -10.36
C ILE A 32 25.04 -1.89 -9.54
N GLN A 33 25.23 -0.58 -9.69
CA GLN A 33 26.19 0.17 -8.87
C GLN A 33 25.82 0.11 -7.38
N ALA A 34 24.53 0.25 -7.05
CA ALA A 34 24.05 0.09 -5.68
C ALA A 34 24.29 -1.32 -5.12
N LEU A 35 24.14 -2.37 -5.95
CA LEU A 35 24.46 -3.74 -5.56
C LEU A 35 25.97 -3.95 -5.33
N ARG A 36 26.83 -3.25 -6.08
CA ARG A 36 28.29 -3.28 -5.86
C ARG A 36 28.68 -2.66 -4.51
N ILE A 37 27.97 -1.62 -4.04
CA ILE A 37 28.14 -1.04 -2.69
C ILE A 37 27.81 -2.09 -1.60
N LEU A 38 26.86 -2.99 -1.88
CA LEU A 38 26.52 -4.13 -1.05
C LEU A 38 27.45 -5.34 -1.24
N ASP A 39 28.58 -5.14 -1.96
CA ASP A 39 29.63 -6.13 -2.25
C ASP A 39 29.24 -7.29 -3.17
N TRP A 40 28.12 -7.16 -3.91
CA TRP A 40 27.73 -8.11 -4.97
C TRP A 40 28.46 -7.82 -6.28
N LYS A 41 29.08 -8.85 -6.88
CA LYS A 41 29.99 -8.68 -8.01
C LYS A 41 29.50 -9.38 -9.28
N GLU A 42 29.20 -8.61 -10.31
CA GLU A 42 28.76 -9.14 -11.62
C GLU A 42 29.80 -10.08 -12.26
N TYR A 43 31.08 -9.70 -12.23
CA TYR A 43 32.15 -10.50 -12.85
C TYR A 43 32.34 -11.87 -12.17
N LYS A 44 31.82 -12.05 -10.96
CA LYS A 44 31.79 -13.33 -10.24
C LYS A 44 30.50 -14.13 -10.49
N GLY A 45 29.58 -13.63 -11.32
CA GLY A 45 28.29 -14.26 -11.58
C GLY A 45 27.30 -14.15 -10.42
N GLU A 46 27.55 -13.26 -9.45
CA GLU A 46 26.72 -13.09 -8.25
C GLU A 46 25.44 -12.27 -8.55
N ILE A 47 25.45 -11.53 -9.65
CA ILE A 47 24.30 -10.78 -10.18
C ILE A 47 23.99 -11.37 -11.55
N GLU A 48 22.93 -12.17 -11.63
CA GLU A 48 22.43 -12.72 -12.90
C GLU A 48 21.40 -11.75 -13.50
N LYS A 49 21.66 -11.28 -14.71
CA LYS A 49 20.77 -10.38 -15.47
C LYS A 49 19.93 -11.17 -16.46
N GLU A 50 18.70 -10.73 -16.71
CA GLU A 50 17.84 -11.20 -17.82
C GLU A 50 17.77 -12.73 -17.98
N HIS A 51 17.57 -13.47 -16.88
CA HIS A 51 17.45 -14.92 -16.98
C HIS A 51 16.13 -15.29 -17.67
N SER A 52 16.18 -15.80 -18.90
CA SER A 52 14.98 -16.35 -19.53
C SER A 52 14.66 -17.72 -18.95
N LEU A 53 13.66 -17.80 -18.07
CA LEU A 53 13.09 -19.08 -17.67
C LEU A 53 12.32 -19.67 -18.86
N GLN A 54 12.71 -20.85 -19.33
CA GLN A 54 11.99 -21.53 -20.42
C GLN A 54 10.72 -22.19 -19.87
N PHE A 55 9.57 -21.73 -20.35
CA PHE A 55 8.25 -22.35 -20.11
C PHE A 55 7.52 -22.49 -21.44
N GLY A 56 7.57 -23.67 -22.06
CA GLY A 56 6.81 -23.96 -23.28
C GLY A 56 6.89 -22.86 -24.36
N SER A 57 5.92 -22.83 -25.27
CA SER A 57 6.00 -22.05 -26.51
C SER A 57 5.48 -20.60 -26.45
N VAL A 58 5.14 -19.99 -25.30
CA VAL A 58 4.40 -18.70 -25.35
C VAL A 58 4.87 -17.54 -24.44
N ASN A 59 5.61 -17.67 -23.33
CA ASN A 59 6.14 -16.48 -22.65
C ASN A 59 7.37 -16.77 -21.76
N LYS A 60 8.50 -16.12 -22.05
CA LYS A 60 9.69 -16.11 -21.19
C LYS A 60 9.51 -15.03 -20.13
N LEU A 61 9.25 -15.41 -18.88
CA LEU A 61 9.35 -14.48 -17.75
C LEU A 61 10.84 -14.19 -17.49
N ARG A 62 11.21 -12.91 -17.39
CA ARG A 62 12.60 -12.46 -17.19
C ARG A 62 12.67 -11.50 -16.01
N PRO A 63 13.11 -11.94 -14.81
CA PRO A 63 13.41 -11.01 -13.74
C PRO A 63 14.58 -10.13 -14.14
N ASP A 64 14.61 -8.90 -13.62
CA ASP A 64 15.69 -7.96 -13.92
C ASP A 64 17.02 -8.44 -13.34
N PHE A 65 17.03 -8.80 -12.05
CA PHE A 65 18.22 -9.36 -11.39
C PHE A 65 17.90 -10.52 -10.45
N ILE A 66 18.78 -11.53 -10.45
CA ILE A 66 18.80 -12.58 -9.43
C ILE A 66 20.15 -12.52 -8.72
N ILE A 67 20.12 -12.42 -7.39
CA ILE A 67 21.33 -12.42 -6.57
C ILE A 67 21.66 -13.83 -6.12
N LYS A 68 22.94 -14.20 -6.26
CA LYS A 68 23.43 -15.56 -5.98
C LYS A 68 24.68 -15.54 -5.12
N LEU A 69 24.84 -16.61 -4.33
CA LEU A 69 26.07 -16.96 -3.64
C LEU A 69 26.29 -18.47 -3.77
N ASP A 70 27.47 -18.88 -4.22
CA ASP A 70 27.88 -20.29 -4.33
C ASP A 70 26.83 -21.19 -5.01
N ASN A 71 26.34 -20.77 -6.18
CA ASN A 71 25.26 -21.40 -6.96
C ASN A 71 23.86 -21.40 -6.33
N SER A 72 23.71 -20.95 -5.09
CA SER A 72 22.40 -20.73 -4.47
C SER A 72 21.84 -19.38 -4.88
N ARG A 73 20.55 -19.34 -5.25
CA ARG A 73 19.81 -18.10 -5.49
C ARG A 73 19.29 -17.60 -4.15
N LEU A 74 19.56 -16.34 -3.83
CA LEU A 74 19.27 -15.77 -2.52
C LEU A 74 17.98 -14.95 -2.53
N PHE A 75 17.86 -14.04 -3.48
CA PHE A 75 16.68 -13.19 -3.67
C PHE A 75 16.62 -12.66 -5.10
N VAL A 76 15.43 -12.24 -5.51
CA VAL A 76 15.16 -11.68 -6.83
C VAL A 76 14.84 -10.19 -6.72
N ILE A 77 15.24 -9.41 -7.72
CA ILE A 77 15.00 -7.98 -7.79
C ILE A 77 14.24 -7.67 -9.08
N GLU A 78 13.15 -6.93 -8.93
CA GLU A 78 12.45 -6.24 -10.02
C GLU A 78 12.73 -4.74 -9.90
N ILE A 79 12.98 -4.06 -11.01
CA ILE A 79 13.17 -2.62 -11.05
C ILE A 79 12.04 -1.94 -11.80
N LYS A 80 11.71 -0.72 -11.41
CA LYS A 80 10.85 0.18 -12.18
C LYS A 80 11.41 1.59 -12.10
N LEU A 81 11.21 2.39 -13.14
CA LEU A 81 11.61 3.78 -13.10
C LEU A 81 10.98 4.49 -11.89
N PRO A 82 11.75 5.28 -11.12
CA PRO A 82 11.22 6.01 -9.97
C PRO A 82 10.11 7.00 -10.31
N SER A 83 10.10 7.54 -11.53
CA SER A 83 9.00 8.41 -11.99
C SER A 83 7.65 7.68 -12.12
N ILE A 84 7.64 6.34 -12.10
CA ILE A 84 6.45 5.52 -12.23
C ILE A 84 5.98 5.07 -10.82
N PRO A 85 4.75 5.43 -10.41
CA PRO A 85 4.17 4.92 -9.18
C PRO A 85 4.10 3.39 -9.19
N ILE A 86 4.63 2.78 -8.13
CA ILE A 86 4.53 1.34 -7.95
C ILE A 86 3.05 0.96 -7.81
N ASN A 87 2.61 -0.01 -8.60
CA ASN A 87 1.26 -0.54 -8.56
C ASN A 87 1.25 -2.07 -8.40
N SER A 88 0.06 -2.64 -8.17
CA SER A 88 -0.13 -4.07 -7.93
C SER A 88 0.30 -4.98 -9.08
N THR A 89 0.41 -4.47 -10.31
CA THR A 89 0.87 -5.27 -11.46
C THR A 89 2.36 -5.57 -11.35
N PHE A 90 3.19 -4.59 -10.98
CA PHE A 90 4.62 -4.78 -10.80
C PHE A 90 4.92 -5.73 -9.64
N GLN A 91 4.14 -5.64 -8.56
CA GLN A 91 4.22 -6.59 -7.44
C GLN A 91 3.89 -8.02 -7.89
N ARG A 92 2.81 -8.21 -8.65
CA ARG A 92 2.46 -9.54 -9.17
C ARG A 92 3.54 -10.14 -10.07
N GLN A 93 4.25 -9.30 -10.83
CA GLN A 93 5.37 -9.75 -11.65
C GLN A 93 6.51 -10.28 -10.77
N LEU A 94 6.93 -9.49 -9.77
CA LEU A 94 7.91 -9.93 -8.76
C LEU A 94 7.48 -11.23 -8.07
N PHE A 95 6.21 -11.34 -7.65
CA PHE A 95 5.68 -12.53 -6.96
C PHE A 95 5.76 -13.77 -7.84
N SER A 96 5.48 -13.63 -9.14
CA SER A 96 5.64 -14.73 -10.08
C SER A 96 7.08 -15.21 -10.16
N TYR A 97 8.07 -14.31 -10.11
CA TYR A 97 9.48 -14.70 -10.08
C TYR A 97 9.87 -15.39 -8.78
N MET A 98 9.45 -14.86 -7.64
CA MET A 98 9.71 -15.47 -6.33
C MET A 98 9.26 -16.93 -6.29
N ARG A 99 8.01 -17.20 -6.69
CA ARG A 99 7.44 -18.55 -6.69
C ARG A 99 8.14 -19.49 -7.69
N GLN A 100 8.41 -19.02 -8.91
CA GLN A 100 9.06 -19.84 -9.93
C GLN A 100 10.50 -20.20 -9.56
N LEU A 101 11.22 -19.27 -8.94
CA LEU A 101 12.60 -19.47 -8.48
C LEU A 101 12.67 -20.12 -7.11
N LYS A 102 11.53 -20.30 -6.42
CA LYS A 102 11.41 -20.79 -5.04
C LYS A 102 12.26 -19.95 -4.07
N LEU A 103 12.14 -18.63 -4.18
CA LEU A 103 12.86 -17.66 -3.35
C LEU A 103 11.93 -17.05 -2.31
N ASP A 104 12.35 -17.12 -1.05
CA ASP A 104 11.60 -16.56 0.07
C ASP A 104 11.55 -15.03 0.02
N TYR A 105 12.53 -14.36 -0.59
CA TYR A 105 12.64 -12.90 -0.59
C TYR A 105 12.68 -12.32 -2.01
N GLY A 106 11.91 -11.25 -2.20
CA GLY A 106 11.89 -10.44 -3.41
C GLY A 106 11.98 -8.96 -3.09
N ILE A 107 12.69 -8.21 -3.91
CA ILE A 107 12.85 -6.76 -3.74
C ILE A 107 12.32 -6.05 -4.98
N LEU A 108 11.48 -5.03 -4.78
CA LEU A 108 11.07 -4.11 -5.82
C LEU A 108 11.76 -2.77 -5.59
N ILE A 109 12.51 -2.29 -6.58
CA ILE A 109 13.22 -1.01 -6.53
C ILE A 109 12.58 -0.04 -7.54
N GLY A 110 12.01 1.05 -7.05
CA GLY A 110 11.46 2.13 -7.88
C GLY A 110 11.48 3.46 -7.15
N GLN A 111 10.32 4.04 -6.84
CA GLN A 111 10.21 5.22 -5.97
C GLN A 111 10.81 5.00 -4.57
N ALA A 112 10.76 3.76 -4.12
CA ALA A 112 11.26 3.29 -2.85
C ALA A 112 11.73 1.84 -3.03
N ILE A 113 12.43 1.31 -2.03
CA ILE A 113 12.72 -0.11 -1.94
C ILE A 113 11.59 -0.78 -1.16
N GLN A 114 10.96 -1.80 -1.75
CA GLN A 114 9.97 -2.64 -1.10
C GLN A 114 10.51 -4.07 -0.96
N ILE A 115 10.45 -4.61 0.25
CA ILE A 115 10.90 -5.97 0.56
C ILE A 115 9.69 -6.87 0.77
N PHE A 116 9.61 -7.97 0.01
CA PHE A 116 8.54 -8.95 0.07
C PHE A 116 9.05 -10.30 0.56
N TYR A 117 8.15 -11.04 1.21
CA TYR A 117 8.41 -12.38 1.73
C TYR A 117 7.34 -13.38 1.31
N ASP A 118 7.77 -14.55 0.81
CA ASP A 118 6.95 -15.68 0.35
C ASP A 118 7.49 -17.04 0.87
N GLY A 119 8.00 -17.05 2.09
CA GLY A 119 8.53 -18.26 2.72
C GLY A 119 7.56 -18.91 3.72
N ASN A 120 8.01 -19.95 4.41
CA ASN A 120 7.20 -20.80 5.29
C ASN A 120 6.67 -20.16 6.60
N LEU A 121 6.90 -18.86 6.82
CA LEU A 121 6.47 -18.17 8.05
C LEU A 121 5.07 -17.56 7.92
N ILE A 122 4.47 -17.69 6.75
CA ILE A 122 3.20 -17.07 6.41
C ILE A 122 2.24 -18.16 5.95
N SER A 123 0.96 -17.97 6.25
CA SER A 123 -0.10 -18.94 5.90
C SER A 123 -0.99 -18.47 4.75
N GLN A 124 -0.71 -17.28 4.22
CA GLN A 124 -1.47 -16.69 3.11
C GLN A 124 -0.80 -16.99 1.77
N ASP A 125 -1.61 -17.06 0.72
CA ASP A 125 -1.15 -17.46 -0.62
C ASP A 125 -0.21 -16.42 -1.26
N ASP A 126 -0.44 -15.13 -0.99
CA ASP A 126 0.32 -14.03 -1.61
C ASP A 126 1.50 -13.54 -0.75
N PRO A 127 2.64 -13.21 -1.38
CA PRO A 127 3.78 -12.62 -0.68
C PRO A 127 3.41 -11.35 0.09
N ILE A 128 4.02 -11.17 1.25
CA ILE A 128 3.73 -10.03 2.14
C ILE A 128 4.79 -8.96 2.02
N LEU A 129 4.37 -7.70 1.98
CA LEU A 129 5.25 -6.55 2.13
C LEU A 129 5.75 -6.48 3.58
N LEU A 130 7.05 -6.70 3.78
CA LEU A 130 7.69 -6.59 5.09
C LEU A 130 8.04 -5.15 5.45
N GLU A 131 8.58 -4.40 4.48
CA GLU A 131 9.05 -3.03 4.72
C GLU A 131 9.08 -2.21 3.42
N THR A 132 8.83 -0.91 3.55
CA THR A 132 9.05 0.08 2.48
C THR A 132 10.05 1.12 2.97
N ILE A 133 11.08 1.35 2.18
CA ILE A 133 12.25 2.17 2.52
C ILE A 133 12.36 3.29 1.49
N GLN A 134 12.12 4.52 1.95
CA GLN A 134 12.30 5.72 1.14
C GLN A 134 13.79 6.07 1.02
N PHE A 135 14.20 6.64 -0.11
CA PHE A 135 15.57 7.12 -0.33
C PHE A 135 15.82 8.43 0.42
N THR A 136 15.92 8.31 1.74
CA THR A 136 16.29 9.38 2.65
C THR A 136 17.61 9.03 3.31
N GLU A 137 18.57 9.93 3.22
CA GLU A 137 19.85 9.81 3.93
C GLU A 137 19.62 9.57 5.42
N ASP A 138 20.57 8.86 6.04
CA ASP A 138 20.59 8.57 7.47
C ASP A 138 19.39 7.74 7.99
N SER A 139 18.57 7.18 7.09
CA SER A 139 17.43 6.32 7.44
C SER A 139 17.86 5.06 8.19
N GLU A 140 17.31 4.83 9.38
CA GLU A 140 17.51 3.60 10.14
C GLU A 140 17.05 2.36 9.35
N LYS A 141 15.92 2.48 8.61
CA LYS A 141 15.43 1.41 7.74
C LYS A 141 16.41 1.11 6.61
N GLY A 142 17.02 2.16 6.05
CA GLY A 142 18.05 2.06 5.03
C GLY A 142 19.32 1.38 5.53
N GLN A 143 19.80 1.78 6.70
CA GLN A 143 20.92 1.13 7.36
C GLN A 143 20.64 -0.35 7.65
N LYS A 144 19.40 -0.67 8.07
CA LYS A 144 18.98 -2.05 8.28
C LYS A 144 18.91 -2.84 6.96
N PHE A 145 18.51 -2.22 5.86
CA PHE A 145 18.57 -2.86 4.54
C PHE A 145 20.00 -3.21 4.14
N VAL A 146 20.95 -2.29 4.34
CA VAL A 146 22.38 -2.57 4.11
C VAL A 146 22.85 -3.74 4.98
N GLU A 147 22.48 -3.77 6.25
CA GLU A 147 22.82 -4.87 7.16
C GLU A 147 22.26 -6.22 6.68
N LEU A 148 21.04 -6.26 6.15
CA LEU A 148 20.38 -7.50 5.74
C LEU A 148 20.83 -8.02 4.37
N PHE A 149 21.13 -7.11 3.44
CA PHE A 149 21.37 -7.45 2.04
C PHE A 149 22.81 -7.19 1.56
N SER A 150 23.72 -6.72 2.41
CA SER A 150 25.16 -6.74 2.12
C SER A 150 25.69 -8.15 2.15
N LYS A 151 26.55 -8.49 1.21
CA LYS A 151 27.12 -9.83 1.09
C LYS A 151 27.85 -10.30 2.35
N GLU A 152 28.60 -9.41 2.99
CA GLU A 152 29.40 -9.72 4.19
C GLU A 152 28.55 -10.12 5.41
N SER A 153 27.35 -9.57 5.52
CA SER A 153 26.44 -9.76 6.64
C SER A 153 25.22 -10.60 6.28
N TYR A 154 25.09 -11.04 5.02
CA TYR A 154 23.94 -11.79 4.54
C TYR A 154 23.81 -13.12 5.31
N SER A 155 22.71 -13.30 6.02
CA SER A 155 22.43 -14.48 6.83
C SER A 155 20.94 -14.79 6.81
N THR A 156 20.62 -16.09 6.68
CA THR A 156 19.25 -16.59 6.75
C THR A 156 18.65 -16.33 8.14
N GLU A 157 19.44 -16.42 9.21
CA GLU A 157 19.01 -16.13 10.58
C GLU A 157 18.66 -14.66 10.78
N LEU A 158 19.50 -13.74 10.26
CA LEU A 158 19.22 -12.31 10.34
C LEU A 158 17.95 -11.95 9.58
N LEU A 159 17.79 -12.45 8.34
CA LEU A 159 16.57 -12.27 7.56
C LEU A 159 15.34 -12.87 8.25
N LYS A 160 15.44 -14.08 8.80
CA LYS A 160 14.36 -14.72 9.56
C LYS A 160 13.95 -13.88 10.77
N SER A 161 14.91 -13.36 11.52
CA SER A 161 14.65 -12.51 12.69
C SER A 161 13.95 -11.20 12.29
N PHE A 162 14.39 -10.58 11.18
CA PHE A 162 13.78 -9.41 10.60
C PHE A 162 12.33 -9.69 10.17
N THR A 163 12.10 -10.78 9.44
CA THR A 163 10.78 -11.22 8.98
C THR A 163 9.84 -11.47 10.16
N LEU A 164 10.25 -12.23 11.18
CA LEU A 164 9.42 -12.47 12.36
C LEU A 164 9.03 -11.16 13.08
N ASN A 165 9.96 -10.21 13.17
CA ASN A 165 9.67 -8.90 13.77
C ASN A 165 8.72 -8.07 12.91
N ALA A 166 8.86 -8.10 11.59
CA ALA A 166 7.94 -7.44 10.66
C ALA A 166 6.53 -8.06 10.74
N LEU A 167 6.42 -9.39 10.72
CA LEU A 167 5.15 -10.11 10.84
C LEU A 167 4.44 -9.81 12.17
N LYS A 168 5.16 -9.77 13.29
CA LYS A 168 4.60 -9.35 14.59
C LYS A 168 3.99 -7.96 14.54
N LYS A 169 4.65 -7.00 13.88
CA LYS A 169 4.14 -5.63 13.72
C LYS A 169 2.90 -5.58 12.84
N ILE A 170 2.90 -6.32 11.74
CA ILE A 170 1.76 -6.44 10.81
C ILE A 170 0.56 -7.05 11.54
N ASN A 171 0.74 -8.22 12.16
CA ASN A 171 -0.30 -8.91 12.89
C ASN A 171 -0.87 -8.06 14.01
N ARG A 172 -0.03 -7.39 14.81
CA ARG A 172 -0.50 -6.50 15.87
C ARG A 172 -1.35 -5.34 15.34
N LYS A 173 -0.99 -4.78 14.18
CA LYS A 173 -1.76 -3.71 13.54
C LYS A 173 -3.11 -4.22 13.03
N GLU A 174 -3.14 -5.42 12.45
CA GLU A 174 -4.38 -6.07 12.04
C GLU A 174 -5.27 -6.45 13.22
N GLU A 175 -4.71 -7.04 14.26
CA GLU A 175 -5.40 -7.36 15.51
C GLU A 175 -5.97 -6.11 16.16
N HIS A 176 -5.19 -5.02 16.22
CA HIS A 176 -5.69 -3.74 16.70
C HIS A 176 -6.88 -3.24 15.86
N LYS A 177 -6.80 -3.33 14.53
CA LYS A 177 -7.91 -2.95 13.64
C LYS A 177 -9.14 -3.82 13.88
N LYS A 178 -8.98 -5.15 13.90
CA LYS A 178 -10.06 -6.12 14.15
C LYS A 178 -10.70 -5.92 15.52
N LEU A 179 -9.89 -5.69 16.56
CA LEU A 179 -10.38 -5.42 17.91
C LEU A 179 -11.13 -4.09 17.97
N THR A 180 -10.62 -3.04 17.32
CA THR A 180 -11.30 -1.74 17.23
C THR A 180 -12.66 -1.88 16.53
N GLU A 181 -12.71 -2.57 15.38
CA GLU A 181 -13.95 -2.86 14.65
C GLU A 181 -14.94 -3.66 15.51
N LYS A 182 -14.46 -4.65 16.26
CA LYS A 182 -15.29 -5.45 17.17
C LYS A 182 -15.86 -4.61 18.31
N ILE A 183 -15.05 -3.76 18.95
CA ILE A 183 -15.50 -2.90 20.06
C ILE A 183 -16.49 -1.84 19.58
N LEU A 184 -16.34 -1.35 18.35
CA LEU A 184 -17.25 -0.37 17.74
C LEU A 184 -18.51 -0.99 17.13
N SER A 185 -18.62 -2.31 17.10
CA SER A 185 -19.78 -2.98 16.50
C SER A 185 -21.03 -2.88 17.39
N GLU A 186 -22.20 -2.85 16.75
CA GLU A 186 -23.50 -2.82 17.44
C GLU A 186 -23.70 -4.03 18.37
N SER A 187 -23.22 -5.21 17.97
CA SER A 187 -23.29 -6.42 18.81
C SER A 187 -22.48 -6.30 20.10
N TYR A 188 -21.41 -5.49 20.11
CA TYR A 188 -20.68 -5.21 21.34
C TYR A 188 -21.40 -4.18 22.21
N GLN A 189 -22.20 -3.28 21.63
CA GLN A 189 -23.05 -2.36 22.40
C GLN A 189 -24.14 -3.12 23.16
N GLU A 190 -24.77 -4.12 22.53
CA GLU A 190 -25.71 -5.04 23.20
C GLU A 190 -25.04 -5.74 24.39
N LYS A 191 -23.80 -6.23 24.19
CA LYS A 191 -23.03 -6.86 25.26
C LYS A 191 -22.69 -5.91 26.40
N ILE A 192 -22.51 -4.62 26.13
CA ILE A 192 -22.32 -3.61 27.18
C ILE A 192 -23.61 -3.38 27.96
N ALA A 193 -24.76 -3.32 27.30
CA ALA A 193 -26.04 -3.22 27.98
C ALA A 193 -26.28 -4.44 28.90
N GLU A 194 -25.94 -5.64 28.45
CA GLU A 194 -25.97 -6.85 29.28
C GLU A 194 -25.03 -6.75 30.49
N LEU A 195 -23.80 -6.25 30.30
CA LEU A 195 -22.84 -6.07 31.39
C LEU A 195 -23.33 -5.05 32.42
N ILE A 196 -23.92 -3.93 31.97
CA ILE A 196 -24.55 -2.93 32.86
C ILE A 196 -25.69 -3.59 33.64
N LYS A 197 -26.54 -4.38 32.97
CA LYS A 197 -27.61 -5.11 33.64
C LYS A 197 -27.06 -6.07 34.71
N GLN A 198 -26.02 -6.82 34.39
CA GLN A 198 -25.39 -7.76 35.33
C GLN A 198 -24.80 -7.09 36.57
N ASP A 199 -24.20 -5.91 36.40
CA ASP A 199 -23.60 -5.14 37.51
C ASP A 199 -24.66 -4.74 38.56
N PHE A 200 -25.83 -4.28 38.09
CA PHE A 200 -26.90 -3.78 38.95
C PHE A 200 -27.88 -4.84 39.46
N LEU A 201 -27.84 -6.07 38.96
CA LEU A 201 -28.74 -7.17 39.38
C LEU A 201 -28.64 -7.53 40.87
N SER A 202 -27.55 -7.16 41.54
CA SER A 202 -27.38 -7.39 42.98
C SER A 202 -28.09 -6.34 43.85
N GLU A 203 -28.42 -5.19 43.29
CA GLU A 203 -28.97 -4.03 44.02
C GLU A 203 -30.41 -3.70 43.60
N TYR A 204 -30.78 -3.99 42.35
CA TYR A 204 -32.07 -3.63 41.77
C TYR A 204 -32.73 -4.83 41.10
N ASP A 205 -34.05 -4.82 41.00
CA ASP A 205 -34.79 -5.83 40.25
C ASP A 205 -34.59 -5.67 38.74
N GLY A 206 -34.70 -6.78 38.00
CA GLY A 206 -34.44 -6.81 36.57
C GLY A 206 -35.40 -5.96 35.73
N GLU A 207 -36.64 -5.74 36.18
CA GLU A 207 -37.64 -4.97 35.43
C GLU A 207 -37.32 -3.47 35.50
N LEU A 208 -36.96 -2.97 36.68
CA LEU A 208 -36.53 -1.59 36.87
C LEU A 208 -35.27 -1.30 36.02
N ILE A 209 -34.27 -2.19 36.06
CA ILE A 209 -33.05 -2.03 35.26
C ILE A 209 -33.37 -1.97 33.75
N GLU A 210 -34.27 -2.83 33.26
CA GLU A 210 -34.68 -2.81 31.86
C GLU A 210 -35.43 -1.54 31.46
N SER A 211 -36.31 -1.02 32.32
CA SER A 211 -37.01 0.24 32.05
C SER A 211 -36.03 1.41 31.92
N VAL A 212 -35.02 1.46 32.78
CA VAL A 212 -33.99 2.52 32.76
C VAL A 212 -33.12 2.38 31.52
N LEU A 213 -32.65 1.17 31.20
CA LEU A 213 -31.81 0.94 30.02
C LEU A 213 -32.52 1.24 28.69
N LYS A 214 -33.86 1.13 28.62
CA LYS A 214 -34.63 1.51 27.43
C LYS A 214 -34.64 3.02 27.17
N GLU A 215 -34.46 3.84 28.20
CA GLU A 215 -34.43 5.30 28.10
C GLU A 215 -33.02 5.84 27.86
N LEU A 216 -32.00 5.01 28.03
CA LEU A 216 -30.60 5.39 27.90
C LEU A 216 -29.99 4.92 26.58
N LYS A 217 -29.12 5.76 26.01
CA LYS A 217 -28.35 5.43 24.82
C LYS A 217 -26.88 5.29 25.16
N VAL A 218 -26.30 4.11 24.94
CA VAL A 218 -24.88 3.83 25.15
C VAL A 218 -24.18 3.73 23.80
N GLU A 219 -23.22 4.61 23.55
CA GLU A 219 -22.43 4.61 22.30
C GLU A 219 -20.94 4.59 22.62
N ILE A 220 -20.18 3.71 21.96
CA ILE A 220 -18.72 3.79 21.90
C ILE A 220 -18.33 4.50 20.61
N LYS A 221 -17.59 5.60 20.73
CA LYS A 221 -17.06 6.34 19.59
C LYS A 221 -15.54 6.35 19.61
N SER A 222 -14.96 6.36 18.42
CA SER A 222 -13.53 6.60 18.27
C SER A 222 -13.23 8.07 18.58
N LYS A 223 -12.20 8.32 19.39
CA LYS A 223 -11.73 9.69 19.71
C LYS A 223 -11.22 10.44 18.47
N LYS A 224 -10.95 9.74 17.36
CA LYS A 224 -10.57 10.38 16.08
C LYS A 224 -11.74 11.02 15.35
N THR A 225 -12.97 10.90 15.85
CA THR A 225 -14.19 11.45 15.24
C THR A 225 -14.85 12.55 16.07
N GLU A 226 -14.14 13.16 17.02
CA GLU A 226 -14.58 14.41 17.63
C GLU A 226 -14.16 15.60 16.76
N THR A 227 -14.88 15.79 15.65
CA THR A 227 -15.17 17.16 15.18
C THR A 227 -16.58 17.48 15.65
N PRO A 228 -16.78 18.47 16.52
CA PRO A 228 -18.12 18.93 16.86
C PRO A 228 -18.78 19.52 15.62
N GLN A 229 -19.85 18.91 15.12
CA GLN A 229 -20.83 19.62 14.32
C GLN A 229 -21.73 20.42 15.25
N SER A 230 -21.50 21.73 15.35
CA SER A 230 -22.57 22.75 15.23
C SER A 230 -21.99 24.16 15.33
N ASP A 231 -22.61 25.05 14.56
CA ASP A 231 -22.43 26.49 14.44
C ASP A 231 -21.25 26.99 13.62
N LEU A 232 -21.57 27.35 12.37
CA LEU A 232 -20.79 28.22 11.51
C LEU A 232 -20.76 29.64 12.09
N PRO A 233 -19.59 30.19 12.49
CA PRO A 233 -19.37 31.62 12.45
C PRO A 233 -18.89 31.97 11.04
N LYS A 234 -19.67 32.83 10.36
CA LYS A 234 -19.24 33.50 9.13
C LYS A 234 -17.96 34.32 9.38
N LYS A 235 -17.08 34.30 8.38
CA LYS A 235 -15.88 35.15 8.15
C LYS A 235 -14.60 34.64 8.85
N GLN A 236 -13.44 34.56 8.20
CA GLN A 236 -12.93 35.32 7.06
C GLN A 236 -12.25 34.40 6.04
N TYR A 237 -12.53 34.64 4.76
CA TYR A 237 -11.74 34.16 3.63
C TYR A 237 -10.31 34.68 3.80
N SER A 238 -9.42 33.83 4.27
CA SER A 238 -7.99 33.98 3.98
C SER A 238 -7.73 33.26 2.68
N GLU A 239 -6.93 33.93 1.84
CA GLU A 239 -6.76 33.74 0.41
C GLU A 239 -6.53 32.28 -0.02
N PRO A 240 -6.98 31.91 -1.24
CA PRO A 240 -6.78 30.57 -1.75
C PRO A 240 -5.27 30.30 -1.86
N ARG A 241 -4.76 29.40 -1.01
CA ARG A 241 -3.54 28.67 -1.33
C ARG A 241 -3.83 27.86 -2.58
N ILE A 242 -3.40 28.39 -3.71
CA ILE A 242 -3.27 27.66 -4.96
C ILE A 242 -2.28 26.53 -4.67
N ILE A 243 -2.80 25.35 -4.36
CA ILE A 243 -2.00 24.12 -4.46
C ILE A 243 -1.92 23.87 -5.96
N GLU A 244 -0.82 24.32 -6.56
CA GLU A 244 -0.45 23.89 -7.90
C GLU A 244 -0.17 22.39 -7.85
N TYR A 245 -1.18 21.58 -8.17
CA TYR A 245 -1.00 20.18 -8.52
C TYR A 245 -0.28 20.13 -9.88
N SER A 246 1.03 20.37 -9.84
CA SER A 246 1.97 20.00 -10.88
C SER A 246 2.03 18.47 -10.91
N ASN A 247 1.13 17.85 -11.66
CA ASN A 247 1.27 16.57 -12.36
C ASN A 247 -0.09 16.24 -12.98
N GLY A 248 -0.14 16.09 -14.32
CA GLY A 248 -1.37 16.01 -15.15
C GLY A 248 -2.31 14.80 -14.92
N ILE A 249 -2.42 14.30 -13.70
CA ILE A 249 -3.22 13.16 -13.31
C ILE A 249 -4.39 13.64 -12.45
N LEU A 250 -5.62 13.32 -12.87
CA LEU A 250 -6.83 13.61 -12.10
C LEU A 250 -6.76 12.95 -10.70
N PRO A 251 -6.91 13.72 -9.60
CA PRO A 251 -7.04 13.17 -8.25
C PRO A 251 -8.35 12.38 -8.11
N ILE A 252 -8.23 11.11 -7.70
CA ILE A 252 -9.36 10.22 -7.45
C ILE A 252 -9.22 9.64 -6.04
N GLU A 253 -10.22 9.87 -5.20
CA GLU A 253 -10.33 9.34 -3.84
C GLU A 253 -11.39 8.24 -3.79
N LEU A 254 -11.14 7.18 -3.02
CA LEU A 254 -12.07 6.06 -2.83
C LEU A 254 -12.61 6.05 -1.40
N ASN A 255 -13.85 5.59 -1.23
CA ASN A 255 -14.44 5.26 0.06
C ASN A 255 -15.17 3.89 -0.02
N PRO A 256 -14.64 2.83 0.61
CA PRO A 256 -13.43 2.79 1.46
C PRO A 256 -12.13 3.18 0.72
N SER A 257 -11.18 3.78 1.44
CA SER A 257 -9.93 4.30 0.85
C SER A 257 -8.93 3.24 0.39
N SER A 258 -9.04 2.02 0.91
CA SER A 258 -8.30 0.86 0.44
C SER A 258 -8.90 0.34 -0.87
N GLU A 259 -8.12 0.34 -1.98
CA GLU A 259 -8.61 -0.14 -3.28
C GLU A 259 -9.04 -1.60 -3.21
N SER A 260 -8.38 -2.46 -2.43
CA SER A 260 -8.77 -3.87 -2.27
C SER A 260 -10.10 -4.01 -1.53
N ASP A 261 -10.34 -3.22 -0.48
CA ASP A 261 -11.62 -3.21 0.24
C ASP A 261 -12.74 -2.63 -0.62
N PHE A 262 -12.46 -1.53 -1.31
CA PHE A 262 -13.40 -0.92 -2.27
C PHE A 262 -13.76 -1.92 -3.36
N LYS A 263 -12.77 -2.61 -3.94
CA LYS A 263 -12.95 -3.62 -4.98
C LYS A 263 -13.80 -4.79 -4.48
N ARG A 264 -13.49 -5.33 -3.28
CA ARG A 264 -14.27 -6.41 -2.66
C ARG A 264 -15.73 -6.00 -2.49
N ARG A 265 -15.99 -4.79 -1.99
CA ARG A 265 -17.36 -4.27 -1.82
C ARG A 265 -18.05 -4.01 -3.16
N LEU A 266 -17.37 -3.41 -4.14
CA LEU A 266 -17.90 -3.17 -5.48
C LEU A 266 -18.28 -4.47 -6.19
N LEU A 267 -17.51 -5.54 -6.00
CA LEU A 267 -17.82 -6.85 -6.55
C LEU A 267 -19.11 -7.45 -5.98
N LEU A 268 -19.43 -7.14 -4.72
CA LEU A 268 -20.66 -7.56 -4.04
C LEU A 268 -21.86 -6.68 -4.41
N THR A 269 -21.73 -5.35 -4.31
CA THR A 269 -22.83 -4.40 -4.51
C THR A 269 -23.11 -4.10 -5.98
N LYS A 270 -22.12 -4.32 -6.85
CA LYS A 270 -22.11 -3.93 -8.28
C LYS A 270 -22.49 -2.46 -8.54
N THR A 271 -22.42 -1.61 -7.52
CA THR A 271 -22.86 -0.22 -7.56
C THR A 271 -21.91 0.65 -6.74
N ALA A 272 -21.56 1.81 -7.26
CA ALA A 272 -20.83 2.87 -6.56
C ALA A 272 -21.33 4.25 -6.99
N TYR A 273 -20.96 5.29 -6.27
CA TYR A 273 -21.33 6.68 -6.53
C TYR A 273 -20.08 7.50 -6.81
N ILE A 274 -20.07 8.22 -7.93
CA ILE A 274 -18.96 9.05 -8.38
C ILE A 274 -19.38 10.51 -8.23
N THR A 275 -18.74 11.22 -7.31
CA THR A 275 -18.90 12.66 -7.11
C THR A 275 -17.72 13.40 -7.75
N THR A 276 -18.01 14.16 -8.79
CA THR A 276 -17.03 15.03 -9.46
C THR A 276 -17.11 16.44 -8.89
N PHE A 277 -15.98 16.99 -8.45
CA PHE A 277 -15.87 18.37 -7.96
C PHE A 277 -15.22 19.25 -9.04
N TYR A 278 -15.76 20.45 -9.22
CA TYR A 278 -15.31 21.40 -10.23
C TYR A 278 -14.68 22.63 -9.58
N LYS A 279 -13.73 23.26 -10.28
CA LYS A 279 -13.02 24.47 -9.83
C LYS A 279 -13.92 25.66 -9.51
N ASN A 280 -15.15 25.68 -10.05
CA ASN A 280 -16.16 26.70 -9.74
C ASN A 280 -16.92 26.44 -8.42
N GLY A 281 -16.50 25.44 -7.64
CA GLY A 281 -17.12 25.05 -6.37
C GLY A 281 -18.35 24.16 -6.50
N THR A 282 -18.80 23.84 -7.71
CA THR A 282 -19.94 22.92 -7.92
C THR A 282 -19.51 21.46 -7.85
N SER A 283 -20.46 20.56 -7.58
CA SER A 283 -20.23 19.12 -7.64
C SER A 283 -21.37 18.39 -8.33
N LYS A 284 -21.07 17.25 -8.93
CA LYS A 284 -22.06 16.38 -9.60
C LYS A 284 -21.84 14.94 -9.22
N GLN A 285 -22.87 14.28 -8.68
CA GLN A 285 -22.86 12.86 -8.39
C GLN A 285 -23.49 12.06 -9.54
N LYS A 286 -22.88 10.94 -9.92
CA LYS A 286 -23.40 9.96 -10.88
C LYS A 286 -23.30 8.55 -10.28
N VAL A 287 -24.27 7.70 -10.59
CA VAL A 287 -24.21 6.27 -10.21
C VAL A 287 -23.32 5.51 -11.19
N TRP A 288 -22.41 4.70 -10.67
CA TRP A 288 -21.63 3.72 -11.40
C TRP A 288 -22.22 2.33 -11.25
N ASN A 289 -22.93 1.88 -12.28
CA ASN A 289 -23.43 0.52 -12.41
C ASN A 289 -22.31 -0.42 -12.92
N ALA A 290 -21.71 -1.18 -12.02
CA ALA A 290 -20.51 -2.00 -12.25
C ALA A 290 -20.82 -3.48 -12.54
N HIS A 291 -21.96 -3.79 -13.20
CA HIS A 291 -22.39 -5.17 -13.51
C HIS A 291 -21.34 -6.01 -14.26
N ARG A 292 -20.51 -5.38 -15.10
CA ARG A 292 -19.44 -6.05 -15.88
C ARG A 292 -18.10 -6.12 -15.14
N PHE A 293 -18.02 -5.61 -13.92
CA PHE A 293 -16.80 -5.57 -13.12
C PHE A 293 -16.52 -6.95 -12.51
N ARG A 294 -15.33 -7.49 -12.79
CA ARG A 294 -14.87 -8.83 -12.41
C ARG A 294 -13.67 -8.75 -11.47
N GLU A 295 -13.29 -9.86 -10.84
CA GLU A 295 -12.09 -9.91 -9.99
C GLU A 295 -10.81 -9.51 -10.72
N THR A 296 -10.73 -9.73 -12.03
CA THR A 296 -9.61 -9.28 -12.87
C THR A 296 -9.66 -7.79 -13.23
N SER A 297 -10.76 -7.08 -12.94
CA SER A 297 -10.91 -5.65 -13.24
C SER A 297 -10.15 -4.78 -12.23
N GLY A 298 -9.51 -3.71 -12.70
CA GLY A 298 -8.90 -2.68 -11.85
C GLY A 298 -9.88 -1.53 -11.58
N VAL A 299 -9.96 -1.04 -10.34
CA VAL A 299 -10.92 0.02 -9.96
C VAL A 299 -10.49 1.34 -10.59
N LEU A 300 -9.26 1.78 -10.33
CA LEU A 300 -8.73 3.04 -10.84
C LEU A 300 -8.61 3.03 -12.37
N GLY A 301 -8.25 1.90 -12.97
CA GLY A 301 -8.21 1.76 -14.43
C GLY A 301 -9.57 1.99 -15.07
N ASN A 302 -10.64 1.44 -14.48
CA ASN A 302 -12.00 1.62 -15.00
C ASN A 302 -12.45 3.08 -14.85
N LEU A 303 -12.16 3.72 -13.71
CA LEU A 303 -12.46 5.14 -13.49
C LEU A 303 -11.69 6.02 -14.49
N ARG A 304 -10.38 5.84 -14.64
CA ARG A 304 -9.55 6.66 -15.56
C ARG A 304 -9.87 6.44 -17.03
N SER A 305 -10.47 5.31 -17.40
CA SER A 305 -10.89 5.05 -18.78
C SER A 305 -12.09 5.88 -19.24
N ARG A 306 -12.83 6.50 -18.29
CA ARG A 306 -14.01 7.33 -18.57
C ARG A 306 -13.61 8.58 -19.37
N PRO A 307 -14.33 8.93 -20.45
CA PRO A 307 -13.97 10.07 -21.31
C PRO A 307 -13.70 11.36 -20.55
N GLU A 308 -14.53 11.68 -19.55
CA GLU A 308 -14.40 12.90 -18.75
C GLU A 308 -13.18 12.92 -17.81
N PHE A 309 -12.55 11.76 -17.53
CA PHE A 309 -11.43 11.63 -16.58
C PHE A 309 -10.08 11.39 -17.25
N ARG A 310 -10.05 11.34 -18.59
CA ARG A 310 -8.82 11.17 -19.37
C ARG A 310 -7.97 12.43 -19.32
N ASN A 311 -6.65 12.25 -19.43
CA ASN A 311 -5.72 13.37 -19.45
C ASN A 311 -6.05 14.35 -20.60
N GLY A 312 -6.09 15.64 -20.28
CA GLY A 312 -6.49 16.72 -21.18
C GLY A 312 -7.97 17.07 -21.09
N GLU A 313 -8.86 16.10 -20.90
CA GLU A 313 -10.31 16.33 -20.88
C GLU A 313 -10.81 16.81 -19.52
N TRP A 314 -10.32 16.23 -18.42
CA TRP A 314 -10.75 16.64 -17.09
C TRP A 314 -10.35 18.09 -16.77
N GLN A 315 -9.21 18.54 -17.30
CA GLN A 315 -8.76 19.92 -17.19
C GLN A 315 -9.64 20.89 -17.99
N LYS A 316 -10.02 20.53 -19.23
CA LYS A 316 -10.95 21.32 -20.06
C LYS A 316 -12.32 21.47 -19.41
N LEU A 317 -12.80 20.40 -18.75
CA LEU A 317 -14.06 20.39 -18.03
C LEU A 317 -13.99 21.10 -16.67
N GLY A 318 -12.82 21.63 -16.27
CA GLY A 318 -12.64 22.31 -15.01
C GLY A 318 -12.82 21.41 -13.79
N ILE A 319 -12.60 20.09 -13.95
CA ILE A 319 -12.66 19.13 -12.85
C ILE A 319 -11.44 19.38 -11.94
N GLU A 320 -11.67 19.34 -10.64
CA GLU A 320 -10.63 19.50 -9.62
C GLU A 320 -10.25 18.14 -9.02
N LYS A 321 -11.26 17.35 -8.63
CA LYS A 321 -11.09 16.01 -8.06
C LYS A 321 -12.33 15.15 -8.23
N VAL A 322 -12.16 13.85 -8.06
CA VAL A 322 -13.25 12.87 -8.06
C VAL A 322 -13.22 12.08 -6.77
N TYR A 323 -14.38 11.90 -6.15
CA TYR A 323 -14.57 11.05 -4.99
C TYR A 323 -15.52 9.92 -5.36
N VAL A 324 -15.17 8.68 -5.02
CA VAL A 324 -15.97 7.50 -5.35
C VAL A 324 -16.29 6.72 -4.09
N SER A 325 -17.57 6.52 -3.80
CA SER A 325 -18.04 5.78 -2.61
C SER A 325 -18.88 4.55 -2.97
N ILE A 326 -18.82 3.51 -2.15
CA ILE A 326 -19.76 2.38 -2.21
C ILE A 326 -21.10 2.77 -1.59
N ASP A 327 -21.05 3.53 -0.50
CA ASP A 327 -22.22 4.02 0.23
C ASP A 327 -22.67 5.36 -0.35
N ARG A 328 -23.98 5.59 -0.38
CA ARG A 328 -24.59 6.76 -1.05
C ARG A 328 -24.32 8.08 -0.36
#